data_AF-A0A3D2SQS3-F1
#
_entry.id   AF-A0A3D2SQS3-F1
#
_cell.length_a   1.000
_cell.length_b   1.000
_cell.length_c   1.000
_cell.angle_alpha   90.00
_cell.angle_beta   90.00
_cell.angle_gamma   90.00
#
_symmetry.space_group_name_H-M   'P 1'
#
loop_
_entity.id
_entity.type
_entity.pdbx_description
1 polymer ?
#
loop_
_entity_poly.entity_id
_entity_poly.type
_entity_poly.pdbx_seq_one_letter_code
_entity_poly.pdbx_strand_id
1 'polypeptide(L)'
;VEPNQAGNHQCGTNPQNQNKQDTQTLLELAKARGWGTGVVTTTRITHATPASTYAHICHRDAENDIASQLVPSSQGDTYQRYNVKLKDGVDVILGGGKRQFLPKDQGGERIDQRNLIAEMQQAGYRVVYDQTQLSQMKLGKNEKLLGLFNTSHLNYDLDRTKKNLPEPSLKQMTLAALDILTQNKNGFFLMVEGGRIDHALHDTNAKRALQDTIALNEALDATIKKLRQSDPELKNTLIVITADHDHTLILNGYAKRTGKYVQGQETSVLGLVKNYNTKYKKNGRIIY
;
A
#
# COMPACT_ATOMS: atom_id res chain seq x y z
N VAL A 1 20.27 2.97 -13.16
CA VAL A 1 21.08 1.74 -13.22
C VAL A 1 20.12 0.61 -12.89
N GLU A 2 19.80 -0.24 -13.85
CA GLU A 2 19.01 -1.44 -13.55
C GLU A 2 19.83 -2.33 -12.59
N PRO A 3 19.19 -2.96 -11.60
CA PRO A 3 19.88 -3.93 -10.75
C PRO A 3 20.46 -5.04 -11.64
N ASN A 4 21.74 -5.35 -11.46
CA ASN A 4 22.34 -6.48 -12.15
C ASN A 4 21.82 -7.81 -11.57
N GLN A 5 22.18 -8.92 -12.21
CA GLN A 5 21.80 -10.27 -11.78
C GLN A 5 22.28 -10.65 -10.36
N ALA A 6 23.10 -9.82 -9.69
CA ALA A 6 23.58 -10.08 -8.34
C ALA A 6 22.72 -9.41 -7.24
N GLY A 7 21.70 -8.62 -7.58
CA GLY A 7 20.89 -7.91 -6.57
C GLY A 7 21.70 -6.90 -5.75
N ASN A 8 22.80 -6.38 -6.32
CA ASN A 8 23.48 -5.25 -5.74
C ASN A 8 22.93 -3.97 -6.38
N HIS A 9 22.49 -3.04 -5.53
CA HIS A 9 21.84 -1.80 -5.92
C HIS A 9 22.73 -0.85 -6.75
N GLN A 10 24.00 -1.21 -6.99
CA GLN A 10 25.05 -0.46 -7.71
C GLN A 10 25.08 1.05 -7.41
N CYS A 11 24.57 1.43 -6.25
CA CYS A 11 24.32 2.83 -5.92
C CYS A 11 25.62 3.60 -5.80
N GLY A 12 26.62 2.99 -5.15
CA GLY A 12 27.95 3.57 -4.99
C GLY A 12 28.82 3.54 -6.25
N THR A 13 28.44 2.77 -7.28
CA THR A 13 29.19 2.72 -8.55
C THR A 13 28.61 3.66 -9.61
N ASN A 14 27.42 4.25 -9.38
CA ASN A 14 26.88 5.28 -10.26
C ASN A 14 27.59 6.62 -10.01
N PRO A 15 28.28 7.21 -11.00
CA PRO A 15 28.93 8.51 -10.85
C PRO A 15 27.98 9.63 -10.40
N GLN A 16 26.69 9.55 -10.78
CA GLN A 16 25.66 10.53 -10.38
C GLN A 16 25.32 10.50 -8.89
N ASN A 17 25.75 9.46 -8.18
CA ASN A 17 25.54 9.26 -6.76
C ASN A 17 26.82 9.47 -5.93
N GLN A 18 27.94 9.83 -6.57
CA GLN A 18 29.15 10.19 -5.85
C GLN A 18 28.85 11.32 -4.86
N ASN A 19 29.24 11.12 -3.60
CA ASN A 19 29.04 12.05 -2.48
C ASN A 19 27.58 12.37 -2.13
N LYS A 20 26.59 11.63 -2.66
CA LYS A 20 25.21 11.73 -2.19
C LYS A 20 25.00 10.84 -0.98
N GLN A 21 24.14 11.30 -0.08
CA GLN A 21 23.73 10.57 1.12
C GLN A 21 22.26 10.22 1.00
N ASP A 22 21.90 9.09 1.59
CA ASP A 22 20.51 8.66 1.72
C ASP A 22 19.70 9.70 2.49
N THR A 23 18.61 10.16 1.89
CA THR A 23 17.74 11.15 2.52
C THR A 23 16.95 10.48 3.64
N GLN A 24 17.06 11.01 4.86
CA GLN A 24 16.35 10.43 5.99
C GLN A 24 14.84 10.54 5.83
N THR A 25 14.11 9.45 6.06
CA THR A 25 12.65 9.40 5.91
C THR A 25 11.92 9.80 7.19
N LEU A 26 10.63 10.15 7.08
CA LEU A 26 9.79 10.40 8.26
C LEU A 26 9.62 9.14 9.13
N LEU A 27 9.58 7.96 8.52
CA LEU A 27 9.48 6.69 9.26
C LEU A 27 10.75 6.45 10.08
N GLU A 28 11.93 6.68 9.50
CA GLU A 28 13.21 6.58 10.22
C GLU A 28 13.30 7.60 11.36
N LEU A 29 12.84 8.84 11.12
CA LEU A 29 12.76 9.89 12.14
C LEU A 29 11.81 9.52 13.28
N ALA A 30 10.70 8.86 12.99
CA ALA A 30 9.76 8.34 13.98
C ALA A 30 10.39 7.19 14.78
N LYS A 31 11.01 6.23 14.09
CA LYS A 31 11.71 5.09 14.73
C LYS A 31 12.88 5.55 15.60
N ALA A 32 13.62 6.58 15.18
CA ALA A 32 14.68 7.20 15.98
C ALA A 32 14.14 7.73 17.32
N ARG A 33 12.94 8.33 17.32
CA ARG A 33 12.23 8.85 18.51
C ARG A 33 11.48 7.79 19.32
N GLY A 34 11.54 6.51 18.93
CA GLY A 34 10.85 5.42 19.63
C GLY A 34 9.34 5.39 19.41
N TRP A 35 8.86 6.04 18.34
CA TRP A 35 7.46 5.99 17.91
C TRP A 35 7.16 4.64 17.24
N GLY A 36 5.89 4.23 17.24
CA GLY A 36 5.42 3.15 16.39
C GLY A 36 5.51 3.54 14.92
N THR A 37 5.78 2.58 14.05
CA THR A 37 5.95 2.82 12.61
C THR A 37 5.16 1.81 11.79
N GLY A 38 4.42 2.29 10.79
CA GLY A 38 3.68 1.40 9.91
C GLY A 38 3.53 1.90 8.48
N VAL A 39 3.36 0.93 7.58
CA VAL A 39 3.13 1.12 6.15
C VAL A 39 1.98 0.23 5.72
N VAL A 40 0.97 0.83 5.11
CA VAL A 40 -0.23 0.16 4.60
C VAL A 40 -0.44 0.56 3.14
N THR A 41 -0.69 -0.39 2.26
CA THR A 41 -0.93 -0.09 0.84
C THR A 41 -1.82 -1.13 0.16
N THR A 42 -2.54 -0.71 -0.89
CA THR A 42 -3.18 -1.63 -1.86
C THR A 42 -2.23 -2.11 -2.97
N THR A 43 -0.98 -1.65 -2.98
CA THR A 43 0.04 -2.08 -3.95
C THR A 43 0.92 -3.18 -3.37
N ARG A 44 2.12 -3.39 -3.92
CA ARG A 44 3.13 -4.25 -3.30
C ARG A 44 3.82 -3.42 -2.24
N ILE A 45 4.16 -4.00 -1.09
CA ILE A 45 4.88 -3.23 -0.06
C ILE A 45 6.24 -2.69 -0.52
N THR A 46 6.79 -3.29 -1.57
CA THR A 46 8.04 -2.92 -2.25
C THR A 46 7.83 -1.92 -3.40
N HIS A 47 6.59 -1.53 -3.68
CA HIS A 47 6.29 -0.49 -4.67
C HIS A 47 6.85 0.87 -4.23
N ALA A 48 7.00 1.81 -5.17
CA ALA A 48 7.75 3.04 -4.93
C ALA A 48 7.23 3.87 -3.74
N THR A 49 5.92 4.09 -3.62
CA THR A 49 5.33 4.88 -2.53
C THR A 49 5.62 4.29 -1.15
N PRO A 50 5.29 3.01 -0.84
CA PRO A 50 5.66 2.41 0.44
C PRO A 50 7.17 2.32 0.63
N ALA A 51 7.92 1.93 -0.40
CA ALA A 51 9.38 1.84 -0.34
C ALA A 51 10.03 3.18 0.03
N SER A 52 9.53 4.31 -0.47
CA SER A 52 10.06 5.64 -0.16
C SER A 52 10.03 6.01 1.34
N THR A 53 9.24 5.28 2.14
CA THR A 53 9.18 5.49 3.58
C THR A 53 10.30 4.77 4.33
N TYR A 54 10.91 3.72 3.78
CA TYR A 54 11.84 2.86 4.52
C TYR A 54 13.08 2.41 3.74
N ALA A 55 13.13 2.57 2.41
CA ALA A 55 14.19 2.03 1.58
C ALA A 55 15.01 3.13 0.93
N HIS A 56 16.30 2.86 0.78
CA HIS A 56 17.24 3.70 0.02
C HIS A 56 17.76 2.92 -1.16
N ILE A 57 17.37 3.34 -2.36
CA ILE A 57 17.59 2.59 -3.59
C ILE A 57 17.73 3.52 -4.78
N CYS A 58 18.60 3.15 -5.71
CA CYS A 58 18.85 3.90 -6.95
C CYS A 58 17.83 3.66 -8.06
N HIS A 59 17.03 2.60 -7.97
CA HIS A 59 15.96 2.34 -8.92
C HIS A 59 14.79 1.60 -8.28
N ARG A 60 13.58 2.14 -8.47
CA ARG A 60 12.34 1.59 -7.89
C ARG A 60 12.06 0.13 -8.24
N ASP A 61 12.58 -0.34 -9.38
CA ASP A 61 12.34 -1.72 -9.86
C ASP A 61 13.17 -2.78 -9.14
N ALA A 62 14.12 -2.39 -8.27
CA ALA A 62 14.90 -3.32 -7.46
C ALA A 62 14.08 -3.87 -6.26
N GLU A 63 12.85 -4.31 -6.50
CA GLU A 63 11.86 -4.65 -5.46
C GLU A 63 12.30 -5.81 -4.55
N ASN A 64 13.07 -6.79 -5.06
CA ASN A 64 13.61 -7.87 -4.23
C ASN A 64 14.58 -7.34 -3.17
N ASP A 65 15.40 -6.36 -3.53
CA ASP A 65 16.36 -5.79 -2.60
C ASP A 65 15.67 -4.77 -1.68
N ILE A 66 14.68 -4.02 -2.18
CA ILE A 66 13.77 -3.19 -1.36
C ILE A 66 13.12 -4.06 -0.26
N ALA A 67 12.60 -5.26 -0.58
CA ALA A 67 12.07 -6.17 0.42
C ALA A 67 13.13 -6.55 1.47
N SER A 68 14.38 -6.77 1.05
CA SER A 68 15.47 -7.12 1.95
C SER A 68 15.77 -6.00 2.96
N GLN A 69 15.51 -4.73 2.62
CA GLN A 69 15.70 -3.60 3.53
C GLN A 69 14.71 -3.57 4.70
N LEU A 70 13.56 -4.26 4.61
CA LEU A 70 12.60 -4.42 5.71
C LEU A 70 12.96 -5.55 6.69
N VAL A 71 13.84 -6.47 6.30
CA VAL A 71 14.07 -7.73 7.03
C VAL A 71 15.29 -7.60 7.94
N PRO A 72 15.14 -7.65 9.27
CA PRO A 72 16.25 -7.42 10.21
C PRO A 72 17.45 -8.36 10.01
N SER A 73 17.23 -9.63 9.65
CA SER A 73 18.30 -10.59 9.36
C SER A 73 19.10 -10.29 8.08
N SER A 74 18.65 -9.35 7.24
CA SER A 74 19.49 -8.82 6.15
C SER A 74 20.62 -7.93 6.68
N GLN A 75 20.61 -7.57 7.96
CA GLN A 75 21.76 -6.92 8.60
C GLN A 75 22.87 -7.96 8.74
N GLY A 76 24.05 -7.67 8.22
CA GLY A 76 25.16 -8.62 8.21
C GLY A 76 25.17 -9.59 7.01
N ASP A 77 24.19 -9.51 6.09
CA ASP A 77 24.26 -10.27 4.85
C ASP A 77 25.40 -9.73 3.95
N THR A 78 25.77 -10.49 2.90
CA THR A 78 26.86 -10.14 1.98
C THR A 78 26.76 -8.72 1.43
N TYR A 79 25.56 -8.16 1.37
CA TYR A 79 25.25 -6.87 0.76
C TYR A 79 24.79 -5.82 1.79
N GLN A 80 24.77 -6.16 3.09
CA GLN A 80 24.29 -5.33 4.20
C GLN A 80 22.93 -4.69 3.91
N ARG A 81 22.00 -5.45 3.33
CA ARG A 81 20.78 -4.88 2.73
C ARG A 81 19.79 -4.31 3.73
N TYR A 82 19.84 -4.65 5.01
CA TYR A 82 18.90 -4.09 5.98
C TYR A 82 19.08 -2.59 6.15
N ASN A 83 17.99 -1.83 6.13
CA ASN A 83 18.05 -0.43 6.54
C ASN A 83 18.18 -0.35 8.06
N VAL A 84 19.42 -0.18 8.54
CA VAL A 84 19.76 -0.09 9.97
C VAL A 84 19.07 1.06 10.71
N LYS A 85 18.58 2.10 10.02
CA LYS A 85 17.80 3.18 10.63
C LYS A 85 16.41 2.74 11.09
N LEU A 86 15.95 1.57 10.63
CA LEU A 86 14.72 0.93 11.10
C LEU A 86 14.89 0.22 12.46
N LYS A 87 16.12 0.20 13.02
CA LYS A 87 16.46 -0.41 14.31
C LYS A 87 16.06 -1.88 14.39
N ASP A 88 14.93 -2.17 15.01
CA ASP A 88 14.39 -3.51 15.19
C ASP A 88 13.30 -3.85 14.15
N GLY A 89 13.07 -2.97 13.16
CA GLY A 89 12.15 -3.16 12.05
C GLY A 89 10.92 -2.27 12.10
N VAL A 90 10.18 -2.19 10.98
CA VAL A 90 8.88 -1.49 10.93
C VAL A 90 7.84 -2.30 11.68
N ASP A 91 7.04 -1.67 12.55
CA ASP A 91 6.16 -2.41 13.46
C ASP A 91 4.95 -3.03 12.75
N VAL A 92 4.42 -2.35 11.72
CA VAL A 92 3.28 -2.85 10.93
C VAL A 92 3.51 -2.69 9.43
N ILE A 93 3.40 -3.78 8.68
CA ILE A 93 3.66 -3.82 7.25
C ILE A 93 2.50 -4.55 6.57
N LEU A 94 1.60 -3.85 5.87
CA LEU A 94 0.39 -4.45 5.29
C LEU A 94 0.22 -4.08 3.81
N GLY A 95 0.17 -5.08 2.94
CA GLY A 95 -0.10 -4.88 1.52
C GLY A 95 0.03 -6.16 0.72
N GLY A 96 0.36 -6.03 -0.56
CA GLY A 96 0.67 -7.16 -1.44
C GLY A 96 2.18 -7.38 -1.59
N GLY A 97 2.57 -8.10 -2.62
CA GLY A 97 3.97 -8.28 -3.03
C GLY A 97 4.63 -9.50 -2.41
N LYS A 98 3.86 -10.55 -2.08
CA LYS A 98 4.41 -11.81 -1.54
C LYS A 98 5.52 -12.38 -2.42
N ARG A 99 5.47 -12.16 -3.75
CA ARG A 99 6.50 -12.66 -4.68
C ARG A 99 7.90 -12.10 -4.41
N GLN A 100 8.03 -10.88 -3.86
CA GLN A 100 9.35 -10.30 -3.50
C GLN A 100 9.99 -10.93 -2.25
N PHE A 101 9.20 -11.70 -1.48
CA PHE A 101 9.63 -12.30 -0.21
C PHE A 101 9.94 -13.79 -0.33
N LEU A 102 9.72 -14.40 -1.49
CA LEU A 102 9.93 -15.82 -1.72
C LEU A 102 10.91 -16.09 -2.86
N PRO A 103 11.68 -17.18 -2.80
CA PRO A 103 12.51 -17.63 -3.90
C PRO A 103 11.67 -18.17 -5.07
N LYS A 104 12.25 -18.19 -6.27
CA LYS A 104 11.56 -18.62 -7.50
C LYS A 104 10.98 -20.03 -7.41
N ASP A 105 11.69 -20.96 -6.77
CA ASP A 105 11.23 -22.33 -6.53
C ASP A 105 10.07 -22.45 -5.53
N GLN A 106 9.75 -21.36 -4.80
CA GLN A 106 8.59 -21.24 -3.91
C GLN A 106 7.54 -20.26 -4.45
N GLY A 107 7.56 -19.97 -5.75
CA GLY A 107 6.57 -19.13 -6.42
C GLY A 107 6.76 -17.62 -6.20
N GLY A 108 7.97 -17.20 -5.85
CA GLY A 108 8.35 -15.78 -5.81
C GLY A 108 9.27 -15.35 -6.95
N GLU A 109 9.91 -14.20 -6.78
CA GLU A 109 10.78 -13.55 -7.77
C GLU A 109 12.22 -13.42 -7.28
N ARG A 110 12.52 -13.84 -6.05
CA ARG A 110 13.87 -13.72 -5.50
C ARG A 110 14.82 -14.69 -6.19
N ILE A 111 16.03 -14.19 -6.46
CA ILE A 111 17.11 -14.90 -7.15
C ILE A 111 18.22 -15.37 -6.20
N ASP A 112 18.10 -15.07 -4.90
CA ASP A 112 19.10 -15.38 -3.88
C ASP A 112 18.68 -16.54 -2.95
N GLN A 113 17.66 -17.30 -3.34
CA GLN A 113 17.11 -18.45 -2.60
C GLN A 113 16.60 -18.15 -1.18
N ARG A 114 16.53 -16.88 -0.77
CA ARG A 114 16.05 -16.48 0.55
C ARG A 114 14.53 -16.53 0.64
N ASN A 115 14.03 -17.08 1.75
CA ASN A 115 12.63 -16.97 2.13
C ASN A 115 12.51 -15.91 3.23
N LEU A 116 12.24 -14.66 2.80
CA LEU A 116 12.15 -13.52 3.70
C LEU A 116 10.93 -13.60 4.63
N ILE A 117 9.90 -14.36 4.26
CA ILE A 117 8.74 -14.57 5.15
C ILE A 117 9.16 -15.36 6.38
N ALA A 118 9.90 -16.45 6.19
CA ALA A 118 10.43 -17.26 7.28
C ALA A 118 11.39 -16.45 8.16
N GLU A 119 12.23 -15.61 7.54
CA GLU A 119 13.14 -14.72 8.25
C GLU A 119 12.39 -13.66 9.10
N MET A 120 11.30 -13.09 8.58
CA MET A 120 10.44 -12.17 9.34
C MET A 120 9.77 -12.86 10.53
N GLN A 121 9.32 -14.11 10.35
CA GLN A 121 8.78 -14.92 11.46
C GLN A 121 9.83 -15.18 12.54
N GLN A 122 11.07 -15.51 12.14
CA GLN A 122 12.20 -15.67 13.07
C GLN A 122 12.55 -14.37 13.80
N ALA A 123 12.38 -13.22 13.13
CA ALA A 123 12.52 -11.90 13.74
C ALA A 123 11.33 -11.49 14.65
N GLY A 124 10.37 -12.39 14.87
CA GLY A 124 9.25 -12.18 15.80
C GLY A 124 8.02 -11.52 15.17
N TYR A 125 7.95 -11.40 13.84
CA TYR A 125 6.74 -10.90 13.18
C TYR A 125 5.66 -11.98 13.14
N ARG A 126 4.44 -11.60 13.48
CA ARG A 126 3.26 -12.36 13.09
C ARG A 126 3.00 -12.11 11.61
N VAL A 127 2.80 -13.19 10.84
CA VAL A 127 2.53 -13.11 9.40
C VAL A 127 1.11 -13.55 9.10
N VAL A 128 0.40 -12.77 8.27
CA VAL A 128 -0.95 -13.09 7.78
C VAL A 128 -1.11 -12.88 6.29
N TYR A 129 -2.08 -13.60 5.72
CA TYR A 129 -2.24 -13.70 4.27
C TYR A 129 -3.65 -13.37 3.76
N ASP A 130 -4.63 -13.18 4.65
CA ASP A 130 -6.00 -12.88 4.25
C ASP A 130 -6.76 -12.05 5.30
N GLN A 131 -7.96 -11.59 4.93
CA GLN A 131 -8.85 -10.81 5.78
C GLN A 131 -9.25 -11.55 7.06
N THR A 132 -9.47 -12.86 6.98
CA THR A 132 -9.89 -13.68 8.13
C THR A 132 -8.78 -13.70 9.17
N GLN A 133 -7.56 -14.04 8.76
CA GLN A 133 -6.38 -14.06 9.61
C GLN A 133 -6.09 -12.67 10.20
N LEU A 134 -6.22 -11.61 9.41
CA LEU A 134 -6.04 -10.23 9.90
C LEU A 134 -7.10 -9.88 10.96
N SER A 135 -8.37 -10.21 10.74
CA SER A 135 -9.48 -9.86 11.64
C SER A 135 -9.52 -10.67 12.93
N GLN A 136 -9.06 -11.92 12.90
CA GLN A 136 -9.02 -12.81 14.08
C GLN A 136 -7.81 -12.55 14.97
N MET A 137 -6.88 -11.72 14.51
CA MET A 137 -5.64 -11.49 15.20
C MET A 137 -5.87 -10.69 16.49
N LYS A 138 -5.45 -11.27 17.62
CA LYS A 138 -5.32 -10.57 18.89
C LYS A 138 -3.84 -10.30 19.11
N LEU A 139 -3.36 -9.12 18.69
CA LEU A 139 -1.97 -8.78 18.90
C LEU A 139 -1.73 -8.39 20.35
N GLY A 140 -0.71 -8.98 20.94
CA GLY A 140 -0.15 -8.59 22.22
C GLY A 140 0.63 -7.28 22.12
N LYS A 141 0.96 -6.73 23.28
CA LYS A 141 1.78 -5.52 23.38
C LYS A 141 3.16 -5.77 22.73
N ASN A 142 3.59 -4.85 21.86
CA ASN A 142 4.87 -4.90 21.13
C ASN A 142 5.00 -6.00 20.06
N GLU A 143 3.92 -6.69 19.68
CA GLU A 143 3.98 -7.62 18.54
C GLU A 143 4.04 -6.85 17.21
N LYS A 144 4.90 -7.31 16.30
CA LYS A 144 5.03 -6.76 14.95
C LYS A 144 4.25 -7.59 13.94
N LEU A 145 3.75 -6.93 12.90
CA LEU A 145 2.83 -7.53 11.94
C LEU A 145 3.34 -7.37 10.51
N LEU A 146 3.37 -8.49 9.78
CA LEU A 146 3.52 -8.55 8.33
C LEU A 146 2.26 -9.15 7.70
N GLY A 147 1.58 -8.41 6.84
CA GLY A 147 0.44 -8.85 6.05
C GLY A 147 0.77 -8.80 4.56
N LEU A 148 0.77 -9.96 3.91
CA LEU A 148 1.03 -10.10 2.48
C LEU A 148 -0.17 -10.79 1.80
N PHE A 149 -1.13 -9.98 1.37
CA PHE A 149 -2.47 -10.43 0.98
C PHE A 149 -2.62 -10.84 -0.49
N ASN A 150 -1.60 -10.57 -1.31
CA ASN A 150 -1.56 -10.99 -2.71
C ASN A 150 -0.11 -11.26 -3.16
N THR A 151 0.06 -12.13 -4.17
CA THR A 151 1.34 -12.37 -4.85
C THR A 151 1.95 -11.09 -5.40
N SER A 152 1.13 -10.21 -6.01
CA SER A 152 1.53 -8.90 -6.51
C SER A 152 0.74 -7.81 -5.77
N HIS A 153 0.27 -6.77 -6.46
CA HIS A 153 -0.65 -5.79 -5.88
C HIS A 153 -1.95 -6.46 -5.41
N LEU A 154 -2.66 -5.84 -4.46
CA LEU A 154 -4.02 -6.24 -4.14
C LEU A 154 -4.92 -5.99 -5.37
N ASN A 155 -6.06 -6.66 -5.40
CA ASN A 155 -7.08 -6.41 -6.39
C ASN A 155 -7.66 -5.00 -6.21
N TYR A 156 -8.10 -4.40 -7.32
CA TYR A 156 -8.93 -3.20 -7.30
C TYR A 156 -10.13 -3.41 -6.36
N ASP A 157 -10.53 -2.40 -5.58
CA ASP A 157 -11.56 -2.56 -4.54
C ASP A 157 -12.90 -3.04 -5.13
N LEU A 158 -13.23 -2.57 -6.34
CA LEU A 158 -14.39 -3.04 -7.11
C LEU A 158 -14.35 -4.54 -7.40
N ASP A 159 -13.18 -5.06 -7.76
CA ASP A 159 -13.02 -6.47 -8.13
C ASP A 159 -12.98 -7.36 -6.88
N ARG A 160 -12.30 -6.90 -5.83
CA ARG A 160 -12.25 -7.54 -4.51
C ARG A 160 -13.65 -7.79 -3.95
N THR A 161 -14.49 -6.75 -3.96
CA THR A 161 -15.87 -6.82 -3.47
C THR A 161 -16.76 -7.69 -4.37
N LYS A 162 -16.76 -7.47 -5.69
CA LYS A 162 -17.60 -8.24 -6.62
C LYS A 162 -17.32 -9.74 -6.65
N LYS A 163 -16.05 -10.11 -6.49
CA LYS A 163 -15.62 -11.51 -6.54
C LYS A 163 -15.49 -12.14 -5.15
N ASN A 164 -15.84 -11.41 -4.08
CA ASN A 164 -15.67 -11.85 -2.68
C ASN A 164 -14.26 -12.41 -2.41
N LEU A 165 -13.24 -11.69 -2.88
CA LEU A 165 -11.85 -12.11 -2.69
C LEU A 165 -11.47 -11.97 -1.22
N PRO A 166 -10.63 -12.87 -0.67
CA PRO A 166 -10.31 -12.90 0.75
C PRO A 166 -9.32 -11.80 1.18
N GLU A 167 -9.07 -10.79 0.34
CA GLU A 167 -8.19 -9.67 0.66
C GLU A 167 -8.90 -8.67 1.59
N PRO A 168 -8.23 -8.17 2.64
CA PRO A 168 -8.79 -7.08 3.44
C PRO A 168 -8.88 -5.79 2.62
N SER A 169 -9.87 -4.95 2.93
CA SER A 169 -9.94 -3.60 2.38
C SER A 169 -8.84 -2.69 2.93
N LEU A 170 -8.53 -1.60 2.24
CA LEU A 170 -7.60 -0.57 2.73
C LEU A 170 -8.00 -0.06 4.13
N LYS A 171 -9.30 0.12 4.35
CA LYS A 171 -9.87 0.46 5.65
C LYS A 171 -9.57 -0.60 6.72
N GLN A 172 -9.76 -1.88 6.43
CA GLN A 172 -9.48 -2.95 7.40
C GLN A 172 -8.00 -3.03 7.74
N MET A 173 -7.11 -2.94 6.75
CA MET A 173 -5.66 -2.90 7.00
C MET A 173 -5.26 -1.68 7.83
N THR A 174 -5.81 -0.51 7.52
CA THR A 174 -5.52 0.74 8.24
C THR A 174 -5.95 0.67 9.70
N LEU A 175 -7.16 0.16 9.97
CA LEU A 175 -7.65 0.01 11.35
C LEU A 175 -6.81 -0.99 12.14
N ALA A 176 -6.43 -2.12 11.53
CA ALA A 176 -5.55 -3.10 12.16
C ALA A 176 -4.17 -2.51 12.48
N ALA A 177 -3.60 -1.68 11.58
CA ALA A 177 -2.36 -0.97 11.87
C ALA A 177 -2.51 0.00 13.05
N LEU A 178 -3.60 0.77 13.09
CA LEU A 178 -3.87 1.68 14.19
C LEU A 178 -4.11 0.96 15.52
N ASP A 179 -4.74 -0.22 15.53
CA ASP A 179 -4.91 -1.05 16.73
C ASP A 179 -3.58 -1.42 17.39
N ILE A 180 -2.51 -1.52 16.60
CA ILE A 180 -1.15 -1.82 17.09
C ILE A 180 -0.43 -0.53 17.46
N LEU A 181 -0.39 0.42 16.54
CA LEU A 181 0.44 1.62 16.65
C LEU A 181 -0.03 2.55 17.77
N THR A 182 -1.33 2.63 18.04
CA THR A 182 -1.88 3.45 19.13
C THR A 182 -1.53 2.92 20.53
N GLN A 183 -1.02 1.70 20.65
CA GLN A 183 -0.52 1.16 21.92
C GLN A 183 0.83 1.76 22.32
N ASN A 184 1.58 2.34 21.37
CA ASN A 184 2.85 3.00 21.67
C ASN A 184 2.62 4.39 22.27
N LYS A 185 3.01 4.55 23.54
CA LYS A 185 2.84 5.80 24.31
C LYS A 185 3.67 6.97 23.78
N ASN A 186 4.70 6.72 22.98
CA ASN A 186 5.52 7.78 22.40
C ASN A 186 4.90 8.41 21.15
N GLY A 187 3.81 7.84 20.62
CA GLY A 187 3.20 8.23 19.35
C GLY A 187 3.55 7.25 18.22
N PHE A 188 3.10 7.56 17.01
CA PHE A 188 3.32 6.73 15.83
C PHE A 188 3.39 7.55 14.53
N PHE A 189 4.05 6.97 13.53
CA PHE A 189 3.96 7.36 12.13
C PHE A 189 3.32 6.22 11.34
N LEU A 190 2.31 6.54 10.54
CA LEU A 190 1.63 5.59 9.66
C LEU A 190 1.47 6.21 8.27
N MET A 191 1.98 5.54 7.24
CA MET A 191 1.69 5.86 5.85
C MET A 191 0.65 4.88 5.30
N VAL A 192 -0.40 5.41 4.68
CA VAL A 192 -1.49 4.63 4.06
C VAL A 192 -1.62 5.05 2.59
N GLU A 193 -1.50 4.10 1.66
CA GLU A 193 -1.53 4.35 0.22
C GLU A 193 -2.74 3.69 -0.46
N GLY A 194 -3.53 4.50 -1.18
CA GLY A 194 -4.54 4.05 -2.15
C GLY A 194 -3.97 3.83 -3.55
N GLY A 195 -2.86 3.08 -3.68
CA GLY A 195 -2.04 3.12 -4.91
C GLY A 195 -2.60 2.38 -6.12
N ARG A 196 -3.75 1.72 -6.01
CA ARG A 196 -4.48 1.17 -7.18
C ARG A 196 -5.22 2.25 -7.99
N ILE A 197 -5.41 3.45 -7.44
CA ILE A 197 -5.96 4.62 -8.16
C ILE A 197 -5.11 4.93 -9.40
N ASP A 198 -3.79 5.08 -9.22
CA ASP A 198 -2.81 5.30 -10.28
C ASP A 198 -2.88 4.24 -11.38
N HIS A 199 -2.83 2.96 -10.99
CA HIS A 199 -2.92 1.84 -11.95
C HIS A 199 -4.21 1.88 -12.78
N ALA A 200 -5.35 2.17 -12.15
CA ALA A 200 -6.61 2.28 -12.87
C ALA A 200 -6.63 3.49 -13.83
N LEU A 201 -5.98 4.60 -13.48
CA LEU A 201 -5.87 5.77 -14.33
C LEU A 201 -4.93 5.53 -15.52
N HIS A 202 -3.82 4.82 -15.32
CA HIS A 202 -2.96 4.34 -16.41
C HIS A 202 -3.73 3.44 -17.40
N ASP A 203 -4.62 2.58 -16.89
CA ASP A 203 -5.49 1.73 -17.70
C ASP A 203 -6.67 2.50 -18.35
N THR A 204 -6.77 3.82 -18.15
CA THR A 204 -7.93 4.66 -18.55
C THR A 204 -9.27 4.15 -18.00
N ASN A 205 -9.24 3.47 -16.86
CA ASN A 205 -10.39 2.84 -16.23
C ASN A 205 -10.96 3.71 -15.10
N ALA A 206 -11.71 4.75 -15.48
CA ALA A 206 -12.31 5.69 -14.55
C ALA A 206 -13.18 5.02 -13.46
N LYS A 207 -13.87 3.92 -13.80
CA LYS A 207 -14.72 3.21 -12.83
C LYS A 207 -13.92 2.63 -11.67
N ARG A 208 -12.79 1.97 -11.95
CA ARG A 208 -11.92 1.42 -10.89
C ARG A 208 -11.19 2.53 -10.14
N ALA A 209 -10.70 3.55 -10.85
CA ALA A 209 -10.03 4.69 -10.23
C ALA A 209 -10.92 5.40 -9.20
N LEU A 210 -12.18 5.68 -9.56
CA LEU A 210 -13.15 6.30 -8.66
C LEU A 210 -13.52 5.37 -7.49
N GLN A 211 -13.67 4.06 -7.73
CA GLN A 211 -13.96 3.11 -6.65
C GLN A 211 -12.80 2.99 -5.65
N ASP A 212 -11.55 2.93 -6.11
CA ASP A 212 -10.40 2.91 -5.19
C ASP A 212 -10.22 4.25 -4.46
N THR A 213 -10.61 5.35 -5.08
CA THR A 213 -10.67 6.67 -4.40
C THR A 213 -11.71 6.66 -3.27
N ILE A 214 -12.87 6.02 -3.47
CA ILE A 214 -13.86 5.79 -2.42
C ILE A 214 -13.26 4.92 -1.30
N ALA A 215 -12.54 3.84 -1.65
CA ALA A 215 -11.90 2.98 -0.65
C ALA A 215 -10.84 3.71 0.20
N LEU A 216 -10.08 4.65 -0.39
CA LEU A 216 -9.18 5.55 0.35
C LEU A 216 -9.94 6.51 1.27
N ASN A 217 -11.04 7.11 0.78
CA ASN A 217 -11.89 7.97 1.61
C ASN A 217 -12.48 7.21 2.81
N GLU A 218 -12.97 5.97 2.59
CA GLU A 218 -13.48 5.13 3.68
C GLU A 218 -12.41 4.79 4.73
N ALA A 219 -11.15 4.60 4.31
CA ALA A 219 -10.03 4.39 5.23
C ALA A 219 -9.71 5.66 6.04
N LEU A 220 -9.75 6.84 5.40
CA LEU A 220 -9.58 8.14 6.08
C LEU A 220 -10.69 8.39 7.10
N ASP A 221 -11.95 8.22 6.72
CA ASP A 221 -13.10 8.42 7.61
C ASP A 221 -13.02 7.49 8.83
N ALA A 222 -12.66 6.22 8.60
CA ALA A 222 -12.47 5.25 9.67
C ALA A 222 -11.30 5.62 10.59
N THR A 223 -10.21 6.14 10.02
CA THR A 223 -9.04 6.61 10.77
C THR A 223 -9.39 7.77 11.69
N ILE A 224 -10.03 8.82 11.15
CA ILE A 224 -10.48 9.97 11.93
C ILE A 224 -11.43 9.53 13.05
N LYS A 225 -12.40 8.67 12.73
CA LYS A 225 -13.35 8.14 13.72
C LYS A 225 -12.63 7.38 14.84
N LYS A 226 -11.66 6.53 14.50
CA LYS A 226 -10.90 5.75 15.48
C LYS A 226 -10.03 6.65 16.37
N LEU A 227 -9.28 7.58 15.79
CA LEU A 227 -8.36 8.44 16.54
C LEU A 227 -9.09 9.43 17.46
N ARG A 228 -10.28 9.89 17.08
CA ARG A 228 -11.15 10.70 17.96
C ARG A 228 -11.63 9.97 19.23
N GLN A 229 -11.52 8.64 19.30
CA GLN A 229 -11.86 7.91 20.52
C GLN A 229 -10.85 8.19 21.64
N SER A 230 -9.59 8.43 21.30
CA SER A 230 -8.50 8.73 22.25
C SER A 230 -8.07 10.20 22.23
N ASP A 231 -8.28 10.90 21.11
CA ASP A 231 -7.92 12.30 20.89
C ASP A 231 -9.11 13.04 20.22
N PRO A 232 -10.18 13.35 20.97
CA PRO A 232 -11.46 13.82 20.41
C PRO A 232 -11.38 15.04 19.49
N GLU A 233 -10.44 15.94 19.78
CA GLU A 233 -10.19 17.16 19.01
C GLU A 233 -9.00 17.03 18.05
N LEU A 234 -8.39 15.84 17.95
CA LEU A 234 -7.18 15.55 17.18
C LEU A 234 -6.01 16.51 17.50
N LYS A 235 -5.92 17.00 18.75
CA LYS A 235 -4.91 17.98 19.17
C LYS A 235 -3.49 17.42 19.13
N ASN A 236 -3.35 16.09 19.23
CA ASN A 236 -2.08 15.38 19.22
C ASN A 236 -1.88 14.56 17.94
N THR A 237 -2.76 14.72 16.95
CA THR A 237 -2.77 13.90 15.72
C THR A 237 -2.76 14.80 14.49
N LEU A 238 -1.69 14.74 13.69
CA LEU A 238 -1.66 15.34 12.35
C LEU A 238 -2.04 14.28 11.31
N ILE A 239 -3.07 14.57 10.51
CA ILE A 239 -3.46 13.76 9.35
C ILE A 239 -3.25 14.59 8.10
N VAL A 240 -2.45 14.09 7.17
CA VAL A 240 -2.21 14.71 5.86
C VAL A 240 -2.71 13.77 4.78
N ILE A 241 -3.55 14.28 3.88
CA ILE A 241 -3.95 13.58 2.66
C ILE A 241 -3.44 14.38 1.47
N THR A 242 -2.80 13.70 0.52
CA THR A 242 -2.23 14.30 -0.68
C THR A 242 -2.07 13.23 -1.77
N ALA A 243 -1.61 13.66 -2.94
CA ALA A 243 -1.20 12.79 -4.04
C ALA A 243 0.29 13.00 -4.35
N ASP A 244 0.94 11.98 -4.87
CA ASP A 244 2.31 12.05 -5.39
C ASP A 244 2.36 12.74 -6.76
N HIS A 245 1.36 12.51 -7.62
CA HIS A 245 1.13 13.22 -8.87
C HIS A 245 -0.32 13.08 -9.36
N ASP A 246 -0.63 13.68 -10.52
CA ASP A 246 -1.94 13.59 -11.19
C ASP A 246 -1.88 12.67 -12.42
N HIS A 247 -3.06 12.41 -13.02
CA HIS A 247 -3.25 11.79 -14.33
C HIS A 247 -4.16 12.66 -15.20
N THR A 248 -4.31 12.29 -16.47
CA THR A 248 -5.05 13.08 -17.46
C THR A 248 -6.58 12.89 -17.41
N LEU A 249 -7.17 12.58 -16.25
CA LEU A 249 -8.62 12.42 -16.13
C LEU A 249 -9.32 13.77 -16.26
N ILE A 250 -10.23 13.89 -17.23
CA ILE A 250 -11.01 15.10 -17.45
C ILE A 250 -12.50 14.78 -17.33
N LEU A 251 -13.22 15.56 -16.52
CA LEU A 251 -14.68 15.48 -16.39
C LEU A 251 -15.34 16.58 -17.22
N ASN A 252 -15.73 16.24 -18.45
CA ASN A 252 -16.33 17.21 -19.38
C ASN A 252 -17.83 17.41 -19.15
N GLY A 253 -18.30 18.63 -19.41
CA GLY A 253 -19.73 18.96 -19.51
C GLY A 253 -20.39 18.39 -20.77
N TYR A 254 -21.72 18.38 -20.88
CA TYR A 254 -22.73 18.97 -19.98
C TYR A 254 -23.66 17.88 -19.43
N ALA A 255 -23.12 16.90 -18.71
CA ALA A 255 -23.92 15.82 -18.12
C ALA A 255 -25.02 16.40 -17.20
N LYS A 256 -26.27 15.94 -17.39
CA LYS A 256 -27.39 16.32 -16.53
C LYS A 256 -27.20 15.71 -15.14
N ARG A 257 -27.41 16.50 -14.09
CA ARG A 257 -27.58 15.99 -12.73
C ARG A 257 -28.89 15.20 -12.67
N THR A 258 -28.84 13.92 -12.31
CA THR A 258 -30.04 13.06 -12.29
C THR A 258 -30.70 12.93 -10.91
N GLY A 259 -30.22 13.65 -9.89
CA GLY A 259 -30.82 13.65 -8.55
C GLY A 259 -29.82 14.01 -7.43
N LYS A 260 -30.31 14.06 -6.19
CA LYS A 260 -29.45 14.13 -4.99
C LYS A 260 -28.76 12.78 -4.78
N TYR A 261 -27.53 12.79 -4.27
CA TYR A 261 -26.89 11.56 -3.80
C TYR A 261 -27.71 10.95 -2.66
N VAL A 262 -27.96 9.64 -2.72
CA VAL A 262 -28.60 8.84 -1.69
C VAL A 262 -27.70 7.63 -1.46
N GLN A 263 -27.22 7.47 -0.22
CA GLN A 263 -26.33 6.39 0.16
C GLN A 263 -26.96 5.02 -0.17
N GLY A 264 -26.21 4.15 -0.86
CA GLY A 264 -26.68 2.83 -1.27
C GLY A 264 -27.60 2.81 -2.51
N GLN A 265 -27.89 3.97 -3.13
CA GLN A 265 -28.59 4.05 -4.41
C GLN A 265 -27.62 4.46 -5.52
N GLU A 266 -27.86 3.95 -6.73
CA GLU A 266 -27.19 4.47 -7.92
C GLU A 266 -27.60 5.92 -8.13
N THR A 267 -26.74 6.85 -7.71
CA THR A 267 -26.92 8.27 -7.96
C THR A 267 -25.82 8.72 -8.90
N SER A 268 -26.22 8.94 -10.15
CA SER A 268 -25.30 9.27 -11.22
C SER A 268 -25.03 10.78 -11.23
N VAL A 269 -23.88 11.19 -10.70
CA VAL A 269 -23.23 12.45 -11.13
C VAL A 269 -22.55 12.26 -12.50
N LEU A 270 -22.17 11.01 -12.80
CA LEU A 270 -21.60 10.58 -14.06
C LEU A 270 -22.61 9.73 -14.82
N GLY A 271 -23.71 10.35 -15.27
CA GLY A 271 -24.48 9.74 -16.34
C GLY A 271 -23.54 9.52 -17.51
N LEU A 272 -23.28 8.26 -17.89
CA LEU A 272 -22.68 7.98 -19.20
C LEU A 272 -23.50 8.74 -20.23
N VAL A 273 -22.85 9.59 -21.03
CA VAL A 273 -23.49 10.32 -22.13
C VAL A 273 -24.19 9.36 -23.10
N LYS A 274 -23.84 8.05 -23.05
CA LYS A 274 -24.49 6.98 -23.79
C LYS A 274 -24.61 5.70 -22.96
N ASN A 275 -25.85 5.26 -22.72
CA ASN A 275 -26.15 3.94 -22.16
C ASN A 275 -26.16 2.91 -23.31
N TYR A 276 -25.13 2.05 -23.39
CA TYR A 276 -25.05 1.01 -24.42
C TYR A 276 -25.88 -0.25 -24.09
N ASN A 277 -26.54 -0.31 -22.92
CA ASN A 277 -27.45 -1.42 -22.58
C ASN A 277 -28.87 -1.25 -23.11
N THR A 278 -29.22 -0.08 -23.66
CA THR A 278 -30.49 0.10 -24.36
C THR A 278 -30.27 -0.02 -25.85
N LYS A 279 -30.80 -1.08 -26.47
CA LYS A 279 -30.93 -1.18 -27.93
C LYS A 279 -31.72 0.04 -28.44
N TYR A 280 -31.03 1.06 -28.90
CA TYR A 280 -31.66 2.18 -29.60
C TYR A 280 -32.16 1.67 -30.95
N LYS A 281 -33.46 1.35 -31.04
CA LYS A 281 -34.15 1.27 -32.33
C LYS A 281 -34.55 2.69 -32.72
N LYS A 282 -33.86 3.28 -33.69
CA LYS A 282 -34.38 4.42 -34.46
C LYS A 282 -34.45 4.00 -35.92
N ASN A 283 -35.65 3.98 -36.48
CA ASN A 283 -35.94 3.68 -37.90
C ASN A 283 -35.44 2.33 -38.42
N GLY A 284 -35.54 1.26 -37.62
CA GLY A 284 -35.46 -0.11 -38.13
C GLY A 284 -34.10 -0.59 -38.65
N ARG A 285 -33.00 0.14 -38.45
CA ARG A 285 -31.64 -0.35 -38.75
C ARG A 285 -30.79 -0.43 -37.50
N ILE A 286 -30.21 -1.62 -37.28
CA ILE A 286 -29.16 -1.87 -36.30
C ILE A 286 -27.85 -1.45 -36.95
N ILE A 287 -27.09 -0.56 -36.31
CA ILE A 287 -25.71 -0.25 -36.67
C ILE A 287 -24.85 -0.77 -35.51
N TYR A 288 -23.88 -1.62 -35.83
CA TYR A 288 -22.89 -2.18 -34.89
C TYR A 288 -21.95 -1.11 -34.36
#